data_AF-A0A6B0XCD9-F1
#
_entry.id   AF-A0A6B0XCD9-F1
#
_cell.length_a   1.000
_cell.length_b   1.000
_cell.length_c   1.000
_cell.angle_alpha   90.00
_cell.angle_beta   90.00
_cell.angle_gamma   90.00
#
_symmetry.space_group_name_H-M   'P 1'
#
loop_
_entity.id
_entity.type
_entity.pdbx_description
1 polymer ?
#
loop_
_entity_poly.entity_id
_entity_poly.type
_entity_poly.pdbx_seq_one_letter_code
_entity_poly.pdbx_strand_id
1 'polypeptide(L)'
;MMQVFCGIALCVAVAASALAQEADSLKGGEMVKIAGENHGFYIDKYEVTNEEYVAFLTEKGNAKVEGMYWVELGSRYTALVEEEGVYKIKEGFARHPVIEVSWYGAMAYCQWAGKRLPTQEEWQFACEGTEGLKYPWGGDFGEGR
;
A
#
# COMPACT_ATOMS: atom_id res chain seq x y z
N MET A 1 23.11 -5.37 8.37
CA MET A 1 22.05 -6.11 9.09
C MET A 1 20.82 -6.10 8.20
N MET A 2 20.77 -7.05 7.27
CA MET A 2 19.76 -7.14 6.22
C MET A 2 18.69 -8.10 6.73
N GLN A 3 17.61 -7.55 7.28
CA GLN A 3 16.49 -8.33 7.78
C GLN A 3 15.65 -8.77 6.57
N VAL A 4 15.80 -10.03 6.21
CA VAL A 4 14.88 -10.78 5.37
C VAL A 4 13.58 -10.92 6.16
N PHE A 5 12.62 -10.02 5.93
CA PHE A 5 11.29 -10.14 6.54
C PHE A 5 10.42 -11.12 5.75
N CYS A 6 9.99 -12.11 6.50
CA CYS A 6 9.13 -13.23 6.15
C CYS A 6 7.82 -12.74 5.49
N GLY A 7 7.32 -13.53 4.53
CA GLY A 7 6.23 -13.15 3.65
C GLY A 7 4.88 -12.97 4.35
N ILE A 8 4.37 -11.74 4.31
CA ILE A 8 3.03 -11.28 3.87
C ILE A 8 3.21 -9.80 3.46
N ALA A 9 4.12 -9.54 2.52
CA ALA A 9 4.20 -8.26 1.80
C ALA A 9 3.98 -8.53 0.30
N LEU A 10 3.09 -9.48 0.00
CA LEU A 10 2.63 -9.72 -1.36
C LEU A 10 1.61 -8.63 -1.69
N CYS A 11 2.16 -7.56 -2.26
CA CYS A 11 1.50 -6.74 -3.29
C CYS A 11 0.30 -5.92 -2.86
N VAL A 12 0.22 -5.50 -1.60
CA VAL A 12 -0.77 -4.49 -1.28
C VAL A 12 -0.19 -3.35 -0.47
N ALA A 13 0.24 -2.32 -1.21
CA ALA A 13 0.74 -1.09 -0.61
C ALA A 13 -0.41 -0.47 0.18
N VAL A 14 -0.24 -0.38 1.49
CA VAL A 14 -1.09 0.41 2.38
C VAL A 14 -0.15 1.45 2.95
N ALA A 15 -0.51 2.74 2.86
CA ALA A 15 0.29 3.82 3.40
C ALA A 15 -0.27 4.28 4.75
N ALA A 16 0.63 4.73 5.63
CA ALA A 16 0.36 5.24 6.96
C ALA A 16 0.91 6.67 7.12
N SER A 17 0.40 7.41 8.10
CA SER A 17 0.86 8.75 8.47
C SER A 17 0.93 8.88 10.00
N ALA A 18 2.01 9.49 10.50
CA ALA A 18 2.29 9.65 11.93
C ALA A 18 1.73 10.95 12.54
N LEU A 19 1.31 11.93 11.74
CA LEU A 19 0.89 13.24 12.23
C LEU A 19 -0.43 13.65 11.59
N ALA A 20 -1.28 14.30 12.39
CA ALA A 20 -2.55 14.91 12.00
C ALA A 20 -2.38 16.14 11.09
N GLN A 21 -1.47 16.09 10.13
CA GLN A 21 -1.68 16.86 8.90
C GLN A 21 -2.98 16.30 8.33
N GLU A 22 -3.98 17.14 8.09
CA GLU A 22 -5.35 16.69 7.80
C GLU A 22 -5.30 15.62 6.72
N ALA A 23 -5.69 14.38 7.05
CA ALA A 23 -5.58 13.24 6.14
C ALA A 23 -6.27 13.52 4.80
N ASP A 24 -7.27 14.41 4.83
CA ASP A 24 -8.01 14.96 3.68
C ASP A 24 -7.13 15.75 2.69
N SER A 25 -5.93 16.16 3.08
CA SER A 25 -4.96 16.90 2.24
C SER A 25 -3.90 16.01 1.59
N LEU A 26 -3.84 14.72 1.94
CA LEU A 26 -2.84 13.78 1.42
C LEU A 26 -3.31 13.19 0.08
N LYS A 27 -2.36 12.85 -0.82
CA LYS A 27 -2.73 12.21 -2.10
C LYS A 27 -3.13 10.75 -1.89
N GLY A 28 -3.97 10.23 -2.78
CA GLY A 28 -4.42 8.84 -2.76
C GLY A 28 -5.68 8.63 -1.90
N GLY A 29 -5.86 7.42 -1.42
CA GLY A 29 -7.13 6.96 -0.87
C GLY A 29 -7.51 7.50 0.49
N GLU A 30 -8.75 7.19 0.88
CA GLU A 30 -9.34 7.48 2.20
C GLU A 30 -8.47 6.85 3.30
N MET A 31 -8.01 7.68 4.25
CA MET A 31 -7.31 7.20 5.44
C MET A 31 -8.26 7.13 6.63
N VAL A 32 -8.10 6.10 7.45
CA VAL A 32 -8.80 5.94 8.71
C VAL A 32 -7.85 6.18 9.87
N LYS A 33 -8.35 6.85 10.90
CA LYS A 33 -7.60 7.05 12.14
C LYS A 33 -7.71 5.78 12.98
N ILE A 34 -6.57 5.18 13.31
CA ILE A 34 -6.46 4.11 14.30
C ILE A 34 -5.97 4.73 15.59
N ALA A 35 -6.79 4.62 16.64
CA ALA A 35 -6.51 5.21 17.95
C ALA A 35 -6.73 4.17 19.06
N GLY A 36 -5.68 3.89 19.82
CA GLY A 36 -5.70 3.20 21.12
C GLY A 36 -5.05 4.07 22.20
N GLU A 37 -5.00 3.60 23.45
CA GLU A 37 -4.50 4.39 24.59
C GLU A 37 -3.09 4.96 24.38
N ASN A 38 -2.23 4.28 23.61
CA ASN A 38 -0.85 4.69 23.31
C ASN A 38 -0.46 4.63 21.81
N HIS A 39 -1.41 4.34 20.92
CA HIS A 39 -1.16 4.20 19.48
C HIS A 39 -2.12 5.12 18.72
N GLY A 40 -1.60 6.14 18.04
CA GLY A 40 -2.39 7.06 17.24
C GLY A 40 -1.74 7.30 15.90
N PHE A 41 -2.32 6.77 14.83
CA PHE A 41 -1.83 6.94 13.46
C PHE A 41 -2.98 6.91 12.47
N TYR A 42 -2.72 7.37 11.25
CA TYR A 42 -3.62 7.16 10.12
C TYR A 42 -3.07 6.04 9.25
N ILE A 43 -3.96 5.21 8.72
CA ILE A 43 -3.63 4.17 7.75
C ILE A 43 -4.67 4.19 6.63
N ASP A 44 -4.27 3.89 5.39
CA ASP A 44 -5.22 3.79 4.30
C ASP A 44 -6.27 2.71 4.63
N LYS A 45 -7.54 3.06 4.40
CA LYS A 45 -8.67 2.15 4.58
C LYS A 45 -8.65 1.00 3.58
N TYR A 46 -8.16 1.32 2.39
CA TYR A 46 -8.01 0.41 1.28
C TYR A 46 -6.57 0.44 0.81
N GLU A 47 -6.34 -0.52 -0.04
CA GLU A 47 -5.09 -0.77 -0.69
C GLU A 47 -4.87 0.21 -1.84
N VAL A 48 -3.61 0.62 -2.04
CA VAL A 48 -3.27 1.53 -3.14
C VAL A 48 -3.69 0.89 -4.45
N THR A 49 -4.53 1.61 -5.18
CA THR A 49 -5.14 1.15 -6.42
C THR A 49 -4.23 1.40 -7.62
N ASN A 50 -4.52 0.71 -8.73
CA ASN A 50 -3.84 0.95 -10.00
C ASN A 50 -3.98 2.41 -10.47
N GLU A 51 -5.15 3.04 -10.26
CA GLU A 51 -5.40 4.43 -10.62
C GLU A 51 -4.48 5.40 -9.86
N GLU A 52 -4.36 5.23 -8.55
CA GLU A 52 -3.51 6.06 -7.72
C GLU A 52 -2.02 5.87 -8.05
N TYR A 53 -1.61 4.61 -8.27
CA TYR A 53 -0.22 4.31 -8.61
C TYR A 53 0.16 4.82 -10.01
N VAL A 54 -0.76 4.80 -10.98
CA VAL A 54 -0.52 5.42 -12.30
C VAL A 54 -0.40 6.92 -12.20
N ALA A 55 -1.16 7.60 -11.33
CA ALA A 55 -0.97 9.03 -11.09
C ALA A 55 0.45 9.33 -10.57
N PHE A 56 0.96 8.51 -9.66
CA PHE A 56 2.34 8.58 -9.19
C PHE A 56 3.36 8.36 -10.32
N LEU A 57 3.22 7.29 -11.10
CA LEU A 57 4.14 6.99 -12.21
C LEU A 57 4.09 8.07 -13.29
N THR A 58 2.94 8.68 -13.54
CA THR A 58 2.81 9.78 -14.51
C THR A 58 3.63 11.00 -14.08
N GLU A 59 3.68 11.31 -12.78
CA GLU A 59 4.49 12.43 -12.26
C GLU A 59 5.98 12.10 -12.12
N LYS A 60 6.32 10.84 -11.79
CA LYS A 60 7.69 10.47 -11.34
C LYS A 60 8.43 9.50 -12.27
N GLY A 61 7.74 8.84 -13.17
CA GLY A 61 8.24 7.72 -13.93
C GLY A 61 8.39 6.44 -13.10
N ASN A 62 8.86 5.38 -13.74
CA ASN A 62 9.17 4.08 -13.11
C ASN A 62 10.69 3.95 -12.93
N ALA A 63 11.21 4.38 -11.77
CA ALA A 63 12.64 4.32 -11.51
C ALA A 63 13.13 2.90 -11.18
N LYS A 64 14.44 2.68 -11.37
CA LYS A 64 15.12 1.42 -11.03
C LYS A 64 16.10 1.65 -9.88
N VAL A 65 15.89 0.95 -8.77
CA VAL A 65 16.71 1.02 -7.55
C VAL A 65 17.28 -0.36 -7.27
N GLU A 66 18.60 -0.46 -7.15
CA GLU A 66 19.31 -1.72 -6.87
C GLU A 66 18.93 -2.89 -7.81
N GLY A 67 18.68 -2.57 -9.08
CA GLY A 67 18.32 -3.58 -10.08
C GLY A 67 16.82 -3.90 -10.16
N MET A 68 15.99 -3.38 -9.26
CA MET A 68 14.54 -3.57 -9.24
C MET A 68 13.81 -2.30 -9.69
N TYR A 69 12.80 -2.45 -10.55
CA TYR A 69 11.90 -1.35 -10.88
C TYR A 69 10.93 -1.06 -9.72
N TRP A 70 10.39 0.15 -9.64
CA TRP A 70 9.30 0.46 -8.71
C TRP A 70 8.07 -0.42 -8.99
N VAL A 71 7.75 -0.66 -10.25
CA VAL A 71 6.77 -1.68 -10.68
C VAL A 71 7.31 -2.48 -11.86
N GLU A 72 7.08 -3.80 -11.84
CA GLU A 72 7.48 -4.70 -12.93
C GLU A 72 6.41 -4.73 -14.03
N LEU A 73 6.53 -3.81 -14.99
CA LEU A 73 5.60 -3.67 -16.11
C LEU A 73 5.69 -4.84 -17.12
N GLY A 74 6.78 -5.60 -17.11
CA GLY A 74 6.93 -6.80 -17.94
C GLY A 74 6.20 -8.02 -17.38
N SER A 75 5.67 -7.96 -16.14
CA SER A 75 4.93 -9.07 -15.57
C SER A 75 3.61 -9.30 -16.29
N ARG A 76 3.29 -10.57 -16.55
CA ARG A 76 1.97 -10.96 -17.07
C ARG A 76 0.82 -10.66 -16.10
N TYR A 77 1.12 -10.48 -14.81
CA TYR A 77 0.14 -10.24 -13.76
C TYR A 77 -0.16 -8.76 -13.55
N THR A 78 0.77 -7.86 -13.90
CA THR A 78 0.53 -6.43 -13.69
C THR A 78 -0.67 -5.93 -14.49
N ALA A 79 -1.47 -5.06 -13.90
CA ALA A 79 -2.56 -4.37 -14.57
C ALA A 79 -2.10 -3.09 -15.28
N LEU A 80 -0.82 -2.74 -15.19
CA LEU A 80 -0.25 -1.52 -15.73
C LEU A 80 0.50 -1.82 -17.02
N VAL A 81 0.44 -0.88 -17.96
CA VAL A 81 1.25 -0.89 -19.20
C VAL A 81 1.86 0.49 -19.40
N GLU A 82 3.00 0.53 -20.09
CA GLU A 82 3.61 1.78 -20.53
C GLU A 82 3.69 1.77 -22.06
N GLU A 83 3.13 2.81 -22.67
CA GLU A 83 3.08 2.99 -24.12
C GLU A 83 3.55 4.42 -24.44
N GLU A 84 4.68 4.55 -25.13
CA GLU A 84 5.22 5.84 -25.58
C GLU A 84 5.43 6.86 -24.44
N GLY A 85 5.86 6.40 -23.27
CA GLY A 85 6.06 7.21 -22.06
C GLY A 85 4.78 7.47 -21.26
N VAL A 86 3.65 6.90 -21.66
CA VAL A 86 2.36 7.06 -20.98
C VAL A 86 1.99 5.78 -20.23
N TYR A 87 1.80 5.90 -18.92
CA TYR A 87 1.32 4.80 -18.08
C TYR A 87 -0.20 4.66 -18.19
N LYS A 88 -0.68 3.45 -18.49
CA LYS A 88 -2.11 3.13 -18.65
C LYS A 88 -2.48 1.92 -17.79
N ILE A 89 -3.77 1.80 -17.52
CA ILE A 89 -4.36 0.71 -16.76
C ILE A 89 -5.15 -0.18 -17.71
N LYS A 90 -5.02 -1.50 -17.59
CA LYS A 90 -5.86 -2.46 -18.31
C LYS A 90 -7.32 -2.27 -17.92
N GLU A 91 -8.22 -2.42 -18.90
CA GLU A 91 -9.65 -2.20 -18.71
C GLU A 91 -10.20 -3.03 -17.54
N GLY A 92 -10.99 -2.39 -16.68
CA GLY A 92 -11.60 -3.02 -15.49
C GLY A 92 -10.72 -3.08 -14.24
N PHE A 93 -9.43 -2.73 -14.32
CA PHE A 93 -8.50 -2.87 -13.18
C PHE A 93 -8.22 -1.57 -12.40
N ALA A 94 -8.82 -0.43 -12.76
CA ALA A 94 -8.53 0.88 -12.16
C ALA A 94 -8.56 0.88 -10.62
N ARG A 95 -9.62 0.32 -10.03
CA ARG A 95 -9.82 0.26 -8.57
C ARG A 95 -9.30 -1.01 -7.90
N HIS A 96 -8.64 -1.88 -8.65
CA HIS A 96 -7.98 -3.05 -8.07
C HIS A 96 -6.66 -2.61 -7.42
N PRO A 97 -6.19 -3.33 -6.39
CA PRO A 97 -4.88 -3.07 -5.81
C PRO A 97 -3.79 -3.16 -6.87
N VAL A 98 -2.82 -2.25 -6.80
CA VAL A 98 -1.62 -2.34 -7.61
C VAL A 98 -0.75 -3.50 -7.12
N ILE A 99 -0.33 -4.35 -8.05
CA ILE A 99 0.54 -5.50 -7.76
C ILE A 99 1.84 -5.40 -8.56
N GLU A 100 2.79 -6.31 -8.30
CA GLU A 100 4.13 -6.30 -8.93
C GLU A 100 4.95 -5.05 -8.58
N VAL A 101 4.67 -4.47 -7.41
CA VAL A 101 5.37 -3.30 -6.87
C VAL A 101 6.49 -3.75 -5.94
N SER A 102 7.69 -3.22 -6.14
CA SER A 102 8.82 -3.47 -5.23
C SER A 102 8.70 -2.64 -3.96
N TRP A 103 9.41 -3.03 -2.90
CA TRP A 103 9.47 -2.24 -1.67
C TRP A 103 9.92 -0.79 -1.91
N TYR A 104 10.88 -0.60 -2.83
CA TYR A 104 11.34 0.72 -3.25
C TYR A 104 10.23 1.54 -3.92
N GLY A 105 9.41 0.91 -4.75
CA GLY A 105 8.25 1.55 -5.37
C GLY A 105 7.18 1.94 -4.35
N ALA A 106 6.86 1.05 -3.42
CA ALA A 106 5.89 1.33 -2.37
C ALA A 106 6.34 2.50 -1.47
N MET A 107 7.62 2.53 -1.08
CA MET A 107 8.19 3.63 -0.30
C MET A 107 8.17 4.95 -1.09
N ALA A 108 8.56 4.93 -2.36
CA ALA A 108 8.56 6.12 -3.22
C ALA A 108 7.14 6.68 -3.43
N TYR A 109 6.15 5.80 -3.64
CA TYR A 109 4.74 6.19 -3.70
C TYR A 109 4.30 6.87 -2.40
N CYS A 110 4.59 6.27 -1.25
CA CYS A 110 4.22 6.84 0.04
C CYS A 110 4.81 8.24 0.22
N GLN A 111 6.11 8.42 -0.06
CA GLN A 111 6.77 9.72 0.02
C GLN A 111 6.14 10.75 -0.92
N TRP A 112 5.83 10.37 -2.16
CA TRP A 112 5.14 11.24 -3.11
C TRP A 112 3.74 11.63 -2.64
N ALA A 113 3.04 10.71 -1.97
CA ALA A 113 1.70 10.94 -1.42
C ALA A 113 1.69 11.74 -0.10
N GLY A 114 2.86 12.07 0.46
CA GLY A 114 2.98 12.68 1.79
C GLY A 114 2.71 11.70 2.95
N LYS A 115 2.84 10.40 2.69
CA LYS A 115 2.61 9.27 3.61
C LYS A 115 3.94 8.53 3.86
N ARG A 116 3.87 7.42 4.60
CA ARG A 116 4.97 6.46 4.80
C ARG A 116 4.42 5.03 4.77
N LEU A 117 5.28 4.02 4.76
CA LEU A 117 4.83 2.66 5.03
C LEU A 117 4.46 2.50 6.53
N PRO A 118 3.47 1.66 6.87
CA PRO A 118 3.20 1.28 8.25
C PRO A 118 4.39 0.50 8.81
N THR A 119 4.63 0.64 10.10
CA THR A 119 5.49 -0.30 10.84
C THR A 119 4.77 -1.64 11.00
N GLN A 120 5.52 -2.69 11.31
CA GLN A 120 4.92 -4.00 11.56
C GLN A 120 3.92 -3.94 12.73
N GLU A 121 4.27 -3.22 13.79
CA GLU A 121 3.43 -3.05 14.97
C GLU A 121 2.15 -2.27 14.67
N GLU A 122 2.24 -1.21 13.86
CA GLU A 122 1.05 -0.45 13.43
C GLU A 122 0.15 -1.28 12.52
N TRP A 123 0.74 -2.04 11.59
CA TRP A 123 -0.03 -2.89 10.69
C TRP A 123 -0.75 -3.99 11.47
N GLN A 124 -0.04 -4.65 12.40
CA GLN A 124 -0.63 -5.65 13.28
C GLN A 124 -1.75 -5.06 14.14
N PHE A 125 -1.53 -3.90 14.78
CA PHE A 125 -2.54 -3.24 15.60
C PHE A 125 -3.77 -2.82 14.79
N ALA A 126 -3.58 -2.35 13.55
CA ALA A 126 -4.68 -2.02 12.65
C ALA A 126 -5.53 -3.26 12.28
N CYS A 127 -4.92 -4.44 12.19
CA CYS A 127 -5.62 -5.69 11.89
C CYS A 127 -6.27 -6.35 13.12
N GLU A 128 -5.58 -6.37 14.25
CA GLU A 128 -6.02 -7.10 15.45
C GLU A 128 -6.95 -6.27 16.36
N GLY A 129 -6.86 -4.94 16.27
CA GLY A 129 -7.55 -4.01 17.16
C GLY A 129 -7.02 -4.04 18.60
N THR A 130 -7.70 -3.33 19.49
CA THR A 130 -7.31 -3.22 20.92
C THR A 130 -7.42 -4.54 21.69
N GLU A 131 -8.24 -5.47 21.19
CA GLU A 131 -8.51 -6.75 21.85
C GLU A 131 -7.51 -7.86 21.45
N GLY A 132 -6.61 -7.60 20.49
CA GLY A 132 -5.62 -8.59 20.05
C GLY A 132 -6.27 -9.81 19.39
N LEU A 133 -7.26 -9.58 18.51
CA LEU A 133 -8.07 -10.65 17.93
C LEU A 133 -7.23 -11.55 17.00
N LYS A 134 -7.50 -12.87 17.02
CA LYS A 134 -6.83 -13.86 16.17
C LYS A 134 -7.03 -13.62 14.66
N TYR A 135 -8.20 -13.12 14.28
CA TYR A 135 -8.52 -12.67 12.92
C TYR A 135 -9.10 -11.25 12.99
N PRO A 136 -9.02 -10.46 11.91
CA PRO A 136 -9.58 -9.10 11.90
C PRO A 136 -11.09 -9.01 12.20
N TRP A 137 -11.81 -10.12 12.07
CA TRP A 137 -13.24 -10.23 12.38
C TRP A 137 -13.56 -11.00 13.67
N GLY A 138 -12.55 -11.39 14.46
CA GLY A 138 -12.72 -12.08 15.75
C GLY A 138 -12.26 -13.54 15.80
N GLY A 139 -12.69 -14.26 16.84
CA GLY A 139 -12.36 -15.66 17.11
C GLY A 139 -12.94 -16.67 16.09
N ASP A 140 -12.28 -17.82 16.05
CA ASP A 140 -12.41 -19.00 15.16
C ASP A 140 -12.90 -18.81 13.71
N PHE A 141 -12.08 -19.33 12.80
CA PHE A 141 -12.41 -19.48 11.38
C PHE A 141 -13.45 -20.60 11.25
N GLY A 142 -14.73 -20.27 11.37
CA GLY A 142 -15.80 -21.24 11.17
C GLY A 142 -15.71 -21.88 9.78
N GLU A 143 -15.95 -23.19 9.68
CA GLU A 143 -16.07 -23.90 8.41
C GLU A 143 -17.26 -23.34 7.61
N GLY A 144 -16.99 -22.46 6.64
CA GLY A 144 -17.96 -22.12 5.59
C GLY A 144 -18.58 -20.72 5.67
N ARG A 145 -17.77 -19.69 5.39
CA ARG A 145 -18.25 -18.47 4.71
C ARG A 145 -17.54 -18.31 3.39
#